data_AF-A0A914VG88-F1
#
_entry.id   AF-A0A914VG88-F1
#
_cell.length_a   1.000
_cell.length_b   1.000
_cell.length_c   1.000
_cell.angle_alpha   90.00
_cell.angle_beta   90.00
_cell.angle_gamma   90.00
#
_symmetry.space_group_name_H-M   'P 1'
#
loop_
_entity.id
_entity.type
_entity.pdbx_description
1 polymer ?
#
loop_
_entity_poly.entity_id
_entity_poly.type
_entity_poly.pdbx_seq_one_letter_code
_entity_poly.pdbx_strand_id
1 'polypeptide(L)'
;MKQRRITWRHIFNILERTYDLHQPVMISVRLTMAANSHEQLLWLLGVRQTISLLVWSNDRDDVTDWHGILALREFTASDRIVYDLAKQHHDVLHSFGIFSQL
;
A
#
# COMPACT_ATOMS: atom_id res chain seq x y z
N MET A 1 -7.65 11.06 -16.20
CA MET A 1 -7.03 9.74 -16.49
C MET A 1 -7.76 8.68 -15.67
N LYS A 2 -8.00 7.46 -16.19
CA LYS A 2 -8.68 6.40 -15.44
C LYS A 2 -7.73 5.89 -14.34
N GLN A 3 -8.08 6.13 -13.07
CA GLN A 3 -7.27 5.67 -11.94
C GLN A 3 -7.20 4.14 -11.96
N ARG A 4 -5.97 3.60 -11.93
CA ARG A 4 -5.75 2.15 -11.90
C ARG A 4 -6.04 1.62 -10.49
N ARG A 5 -6.85 0.56 -10.41
CA ARG A 5 -7.26 -0.10 -9.15
C ARG A 5 -6.86 -1.56 -9.16
N ILE A 6 -6.50 -2.09 -8.00
CA ILE A 6 -6.31 -3.53 -7.80
C ILE A 6 -7.69 -4.15 -7.67
N THR A 7 -8.04 -5.04 -8.60
CA THR A 7 -9.29 -5.79 -8.54
C THR A 7 -9.09 -7.05 -7.72
N TRP A 8 -10.19 -7.65 -7.23
CA TRP A 8 -10.14 -8.96 -6.59
C TRP A 8 -9.49 -10.05 -7.45
N ARG A 9 -9.66 -9.99 -8.77
CA ARG A 9 -8.97 -10.91 -9.69
C ARG A 9 -7.45 -10.76 -9.59
N HIS A 10 -6.93 -9.54 -9.49
CA HIS A 10 -5.49 -9.33 -9.29
C HIS A 10 -5.02 -9.92 -7.95
N ILE A 11 -5.81 -9.75 -6.89
CA ILE A 11 -5.51 -10.31 -5.55
C ILE A 11 -5.43 -11.84 -5.59
N PHE A 12 -6.42 -12.51 -6.19
CA PHE A 12 -6.41 -13.97 -6.26
C PHE A 12 -5.27 -14.49 -7.12
N ASN A 13 -4.92 -13.80 -8.22
CA ASN A 13 -3.75 -14.16 -9.01
C ASN A 13 -2.44 -14.00 -8.22
N ILE A 14 -2.34 -12.99 -7.35
CA ILE A 14 -1.19 -12.84 -6.44
C ILE A 14 -1.15 -14.05 -5.50
N LEU A 15 -2.26 -14.35 -4.82
CA LEU A 15 -2.32 -15.45 -3.86
C LEU A 15 -1.96 -16.81 -4.47
N GLU A 16 -2.48 -17.10 -5.66
CA GLU A 16 -2.17 -18.33 -6.39
C GLU A 16 -0.67 -18.43 -6.68
N ARG A 17 -0.06 -17.35 -7.19
CA ARG A 17 1.38 -17.32 -7.51
C ARG A 17 2.26 -17.36 -6.28
N THR A 18 1.77 -16.88 -5.14
CA THR A 18 2.51 -16.87 -3.88
C THR A 18 2.13 -18.02 -2.96
N TYR A 19 1.30 -18.97 -3.40
CA TYR A 19 0.70 -19.97 -2.52
C TYR A 19 1.75 -20.86 -1.83
N ASP A 20 2.75 -21.31 -2.59
CA ASP A 20 3.84 -22.18 -2.10
C ASP A 20 5.10 -21.39 -1.67
N LEU A 21 5.02 -20.05 -1.62
CA LEU A 21 6.14 -19.25 -1.17
C LEU A 21 6.22 -19.26 0.35
N HIS A 22 7.25 -19.91 0.88
CA HIS A 22 7.56 -19.93 2.30
C HIS A 22 8.38 -18.71 2.75
N GLN A 23 9.00 -17.97 1.82
CA GLN A 23 9.75 -16.76 2.13
C GLN A 23 8.83 -15.52 2.12
N PRO A 24 9.18 -14.45 2.87
CA PRO A 24 8.46 -13.19 2.79
C PRO A 24 8.50 -12.59 1.38
N VAL A 25 7.39 -12.01 0.95
CA VAL A 25 7.20 -11.38 -0.37
C VAL A 25 6.85 -9.92 -0.19
N MET A 26 7.61 -9.03 -0.82
CA MET A 26 7.28 -7.61 -0.86
C MET A 26 6.58 -7.25 -2.17
N ILE A 27 5.35 -6.74 -2.08
CA ILE A 27 4.58 -6.27 -3.23
C ILE A 27 4.74 -4.76 -3.33
N SER A 28 5.29 -4.31 -4.45
CA SER A 28 5.45 -2.89 -4.76
C SER A 28 4.17 -2.34 -5.40
N VAL A 29 3.62 -1.27 -4.82
CA VAL A 29 2.36 -0.64 -5.23
C VAL A 29 2.56 0.86 -5.34
N ARG A 30 2.13 1.45 -6.46
CA ARG A 30 2.16 2.90 -6.63
C ARG A 30 1.14 3.58 -5.71
N LEU A 31 1.48 4.71 -5.11
CA LEU A 31 0.67 5.42 -4.12
C LEU A 31 -0.77 5.67 -4.58
N THR A 32 -0.95 6.12 -5.82
CA THR A 32 -2.28 6.31 -6.43
C THR A 32 -3.10 5.02 -6.48
N MET A 33 -2.47 3.88 -6.72
CA MET A 33 -3.14 2.58 -6.74
C MET A 33 -3.46 2.10 -5.31
N ALA A 34 -2.57 2.34 -4.36
CA ALA A 34 -2.77 2.02 -2.95
C ALA A 34 -3.97 2.79 -2.37
N ALA A 35 -4.04 4.11 -2.60
CA ALA A 35 -5.14 4.95 -2.14
C ALA A 35 -6.50 4.41 -2.63
N ASN A 36 -6.56 4.02 -3.90
CA ASN A 36 -7.81 3.56 -4.54
C ASN A 36 -8.13 2.07 -4.32
N SER A 37 -7.25 1.31 -3.68
CA SER A 37 -7.37 -0.15 -3.53
C SER A 37 -7.06 -0.65 -2.12
N HIS A 38 -7.19 0.23 -1.13
CA HIS A 38 -6.81 -0.04 0.26
C HIS A 38 -7.53 -1.27 0.82
N GLU A 39 -8.83 -1.45 0.57
CA GLU A 39 -9.59 -2.63 1.04
C GLU A 39 -8.98 -3.96 0.56
N GLN A 40 -8.62 -4.03 -0.73
CA GLN A 40 -8.04 -5.24 -1.32
C GLN A 40 -6.65 -5.52 -0.75
N LEU A 41 -5.86 -4.46 -0.54
CA LEU A 41 -4.52 -4.54 0.04
C LEU A 41 -4.55 -4.96 1.51
N LEU A 42 -5.47 -4.39 2.29
CA LEU A 42 -5.72 -4.76 3.68
C LEU A 42 -6.15 -6.21 3.81
N TRP A 43 -7.08 -6.65 2.95
CA TRP A 43 -7.49 -8.04 2.91
C TRP A 43 -6.33 -8.98 2.59
N LEU A 44 -5.50 -8.64 1.60
CA LEU A 44 -4.32 -9.44 1.24
C LEU A 44 -3.33 -9.58 2.41
N LEU A 45 -3.05 -8.46 3.08
CA LEU A 45 -2.16 -8.42 4.25
C LEU A 45 -2.69 -9.26 5.42
N GLY A 46 -4.01 -9.27 5.62
CA GLY A 46 -4.68 -10.09 6.64
C GLY A 46 -4.61 -11.59 6.33
N VAL A 47 -4.77 -11.97 5.05
CA VAL A 47 -4.83 -13.38 4.61
C VAL A 47 -3.46 -14.06 4.52
N ARG A 48 -2.38 -13.30 4.30
CA ARG A 48 -1.02 -13.84 4.18
C ARG A 48 -0.03 -13.01 4.96
N GLN A 49 0.45 -13.54 6.09
CA GLN A 49 1.43 -12.88 6.96
C GLN A 49 2.82 -12.73 6.32
N THR A 50 3.14 -13.53 5.29
CA THR A 50 4.40 -13.44 4.54
C THR A 50 4.44 -12.28 3.55
N ILE A 51 3.31 -11.62 3.29
CA ILE A 51 3.26 -10.51 2.31
C ILE A 51 3.53 -9.18 3.01
N SER A 52 4.40 -8.36 2.47
CA SER A 52 4.61 -6.96 2.86
C SER A 52 4.33 -6.05 1.67
N LEU A 53 4.04 -4.77 1.92
CA LEU A 53 3.83 -3.76 0.89
C LEU A 53 4.96 -2.73 0.89
N LEU A 54 5.40 -2.37 -0.30
CA LEU A 54 6.14 -1.13 -0.56
C LEU A 54 5.21 -0.18 -1.31
N VAL A 55 4.80 0.90 -0.66
CA VAL A 55 4.00 1.96 -1.29
C VAL A 55 4.95 3.05 -1.77
N TRP A 56 5.03 3.27 -3.09
CA TRP A 56 5.96 4.24 -3.66
C TRP A 56 5.27 5.30 -4.51
N SER A 57 5.89 6.47 -4.65
CA SER A 57 5.38 7.53 -5.53
C SER A 57 6.50 8.30 -6.23
N ASN A 58 6.14 9.00 -7.29
CA ASN A 58 6.95 10.07 -7.88
C ASN A 58 6.16 11.36 -7.95
N ASP A 59 6.79 12.46 -8.37
CA ASP A 59 6.18 13.80 -8.42
C ASP A 59 4.95 13.90 -9.35
N ARG A 60 4.71 12.89 -10.19
CA ARG A 60 3.55 12.83 -11.11
C ARG A 60 2.37 12.03 -10.57
N ASP A 61 2.51 11.41 -9.41
CA ASP A 61 1.38 10.79 -8.72
C ASP A 61 0.48 11.89 -8.16
N ASP A 62 -0.81 11.82 -8.48
CA ASP A 62 -1.82 12.78 -8.03
C ASP A 62 -2.81 12.06 -7.11
N VAL A 63 -2.71 12.35 -5.81
CA VAL A 63 -3.54 11.77 -4.76
C VAL A 63 -4.38 12.87 -4.15
N THR A 64 -5.65 12.91 -4.54
CA THR A 64 -6.62 13.87 -4.02
C THR A 64 -7.34 13.38 -2.77
N ASP A 65 -7.41 12.06 -2.59
CA ASP A 65 -8.04 11.41 -1.43
C ASP A 65 -7.01 10.50 -0.73
N TRP A 66 -6.69 10.88 0.50
CA TRP A 66 -5.71 10.19 1.35
C TRP A 66 -6.34 9.14 2.26
N HIS A 67 -7.68 9.05 2.33
CA HIS A 67 -8.39 8.15 3.24
C HIS A 67 -7.89 6.71 3.15
N GLY A 68 -7.70 6.18 1.94
CA GLY A 68 -7.20 4.82 1.76
C GLY A 68 -5.77 4.62 2.26
N ILE A 69 -4.90 5.64 2.17
CA ILE A 69 -3.54 5.58 2.71
C ILE A 69 -3.55 5.65 4.23
N LEU A 70 -4.42 6.48 4.80
CA LEU A 70 -4.65 6.56 6.24
C LEU A 70 -5.15 5.22 6.79
N ALA A 71 -6.13 4.60 6.13
CA ALA A 71 -6.67 3.29 6.50
C ALA A 71 -5.60 2.19 6.44
N LEU A 72 -4.74 2.20 5.41
CA LEU A 72 -3.60 1.27 5.31
C LEU A 72 -2.67 1.39 6.52
N ARG A 73 -2.42 2.61 7.00
CA ARG A 73 -1.60 2.89 8.19
C ARG A 73 -2.31 2.51 9.49
N GLU A 74 -3.59 2.83 9.67
CA GLU A 74 -4.29 2.49 10.92
C GLU A 74 -4.37 0.97 11.14
N PHE A 75 -4.43 0.21 10.05
CA PHE A 75 -4.40 -1.24 10.10
C PHE A 75 -2.97 -1.83 10.27
N THR A 76 -1.90 -1.01 10.25
CA THR A 76 -0.55 -1.54 10.50
C THR A 76 -0.33 -1.80 11.98
N ALA A 77 -0.67 -3.02 12.39
CA ALA A 77 -0.14 -3.66 13.59
C ALA A 77 1.28 -4.24 13.39
N SER A 78 1.96 -3.98 12.27
CA SER A 78 3.22 -4.65 11.91
C SER A 78 4.01 -3.84 10.90
N ASP A 79 5.33 -3.83 11.01
CA ASP A 79 6.33 -3.21 10.11
C ASP A 79 6.33 -3.77 8.65
N ARG A 80 5.15 -4.13 8.13
CA ARG A 80 4.90 -4.78 6.85
C ARG A 80 4.49 -3.82 5.74
N ILE A 81 4.35 -2.52 6.03
CA ILE A 81 4.15 -1.49 5.00
C ILE A 81 5.28 -0.48 5.09
N VAL A 82 6.03 -0.34 4.00
CA VAL A 82 7.11 0.63 3.83
C VAL A 82 6.67 1.68 2.82
N TYR A 83 7.04 2.93 3.05
CA TYR A 83 6.71 4.07 2.19
C TYR A 83 7.98 4.65 1.56
N ASP A 84 8.06 4.66 0.23
CA ASP A 84 9.12 5.30 -0.56
C ASP A 84 8.52 6.42 -1.42
N LEU A 85 8.37 7.60 -0.81
CA LEU A 85 7.52 8.65 -1.36
C LEU A 85 8.33 9.84 -1.86
N ALA A 86 7.86 10.43 -2.97
CA ALA A 86 8.26 11.77 -3.35
C ALA A 86 8.00 12.76 -2.21
N LYS A 87 8.87 13.76 -2.09
CA LYS A 87 8.88 14.70 -0.96
C LYS A 87 7.50 15.33 -0.69
N GLN A 88 6.81 15.77 -1.74
CA GLN A 88 5.48 16.38 -1.61
C GLN A 88 4.44 15.46 -0.95
N HIS A 89 4.50 14.15 -1.22
CA HIS A 89 3.60 13.15 -0.63
C HIS A 89 4.00 12.80 0.80
N HIS A 90 5.32 12.75 1.05
CA HIS A 90 5.85 12.58 2.39
C HIS A 90 5.42 13.73 3.32
N ASP A 91 5.54 14.98 2.86
CA ASP A 91 5.16 16.18 3.62
C ASP A 91 3.66 16.19 3.96
N VAL A 92 2.80 15.76 3.02
CA VAL A 92 1.35 15.61 3.27
C VAL A 92 1.07 14.57 4.35
N LEU A 93 1.66 13.39 4.24
CA LEU A 93 1.49 12.36 5.28
C LEU A 93 2.03 12.84 6.63
N HIS A 94 3.20 13.49 6.67
CA HIS A 94 3.73 14.08 7.89
C HIS A 94 2.76 15.10 8.52
N SER A 95 2.08 15.92 7.71
CA SER A 95 1.08 16.89 8.19
C SER A 95 -0.13 16.24 8.87
N PHE A 96 -0.45 14.98 8.54
CA PHE A 96 -1.48 14.20 9.22
C PHE A 96 -1.00 13.60 10.56
N GLY A 97 0.21 13.95 11.03
CA GLY A 97 0.82 13.38 12.24
C GLY A 97 1.29 11.93 12.06
N ILE A 98 1.57 11.53 10.81
CA ILE A 98 1.86 10.13 10.45
C ILE A 98 3.33 9.76 10.66
N PHE A 99 4.23 10.73 10.57
CA PHE A 99 5.66 10.53 10.74
C PHE A 99 6.13 11.37 11.92
N SER A 100 5.92 10.90 13.15
CA SER A 100 6.47 11.57 14.34
C SER A 100 7.77 10.95 14.85
N GLN A 101 8.24 9.81 14.32
CA GLN A 101 9.54 9.22 14.66
C GLN A 101 10.10 8.38 13.50
N LEU A 102 10.90 9.02 12.65
CA LEU A 102 12.09 8.41 12.03
C LEU A 102 13.29 9.27 12.42
#